data_AF-A0A1G4TGN0-F1
#
_entry.id   AF-A0A1G4TGN0-F1
#
_cell.length_a   1.000
_cell.length_b   1.000
_cell.length_c   1.000
_cell.angle_alpha   90.00
_cell.angle_beta   90.00
_cell.angle_gamma   90.00
#
_symmetry.space_group_name_H-M   'P 1'
#
loop_
_entity.id
_entity.type
_entity.pdbx_description
1 polymer ?
#
loop_
_entity_poly.entity_id
_entity_poly.type
_entity_poly.pdbx_seq_one_letter_code
_entity_poly.pdbx_strand_id
1 'polypeptide(L)' 'MINQDVLLLAGEEDQYVPISRLPQIQQELCNAATITTKVFTRETGGEQHCQAGHRHLAFNEMKKFL' A
#
# COMPACT_ATOMS: atom_id res chain seq x y z
N MET A 1 -14.31 -0.26 14.54
CA MET A 1 -14.08 -1.24 13.47
C MET A 1 -13.91 -0.46 12.17
N ILE A 2 -12.98 -0.87 11.31
CA ILE A 2 -12.87 -0.35 9.93
C ILE A 2 -13.88 -1.14 9.09
N ASN A 3 -14.80 -0.47 8.42
CA ASN A 3 -15.87 -1.10 7.63
C ASN A 3 -16.03 -0.48 6.23
N GLN A 4 -15.10 0.38 5.84
CA GLN A 4 -15.03 1.04 4.55
C GLN A 4 -14.18 0.21 3.57
N ASP A 5 -14.17 0.63 2.31
CA ASP A 5 -13.15 0.19 1.35
C ASP A 5 -11.79 0.76 1.75
N VAL A 6 -10.76 -0.09 1.75
CA VAL A 6 -9.40 0.27 2.18
C VAL A 6 -8.42 0.09 1.02
N LEU A 7 -7.59 1.10 0.79
CA LEU A 7 -6.43 1.02 -0.08
C LEU A 7 -5.14 0.90 0.75
N LEU A 8 -4.38 -0.17 0.53
CA LEU A 8 -3.03 -0.35 1.07
C LEU A 8 -1.99 -0.10 -0.03
N LEU A 9 -1.05 0.79 0.26
CA LEU A 9 0.10 1.09 -0.60
C LEU A 9 1.37 0.65 0.14
N ALA A 10 2.20 -0.18 -0.49
CA ALA A 10 3.43 -0.70 0.12
C ALA A 10 4.59 -0.69 -0.87
N GLY A 11 5.78 -0.35 -0.39
CA GLY A 11 7.04 -0.51 -1.13
C GLY A 11 7.68 -1.86 -0.80
N GLU A 12 8.14 -2.59 -1.81
CA GLU A 12 8.80 -3.90 -1.65
C GLU A 12 10.15 -3.79 -0.90
N GLU A 13 10.86 -2.67 -1.06
CA GLU A 13 12.14 -2.38 -0.39
C GLU A 13 11.97 -1.34 0.74
N ASP A 14 10.76 -1.22 1.32
CA ASP A 14 10.50 -0.34 2.45
C ASP A 14 11.26 -0.81 3.71
N GLN A 15 12.30 -0.06 4.10
CA GLN A 15 13.13 -0.38 5.26
C GLN A 15 12.49 -0.01 6.61
N TYR A 16 11.47 0.85 6.61
CA TYR A 16 10.80 1.31 7.83
C TYR A 16 9.57 0.45 8.16
N VAL A 17 8.80 0.08 7.13
CA VAL A 17 7.65 -0.82 7.23
C VAL A 17 7.86 -1.98 6.24
N PRO A 18 8.57 -3.04 6.65
CA PRO A 18 8.89 -4.14 5.74
C PRO A 18 7.66 -4.77 5.11
N ILE A 19 7.75 -5.12 3.82
CA ILE A 19 6.66 -5.72 3.04
C ILE A 19 6.09 -7.01 3.67
N SER A 20 6.89 -7.72 4.48
CA SER A 20 6.46 -8.87 5.26
C SER A 20 5.36 -8.58 6.29
N ARG A 21 5.13 -7.30 6.64
CA ARG A 21 4.02 -6.87 7.50
C ARG A 21 2.69 -6.78 6.77
N LEU A 22 2.70 -6.67 5.43
CA LEU A 22 1.49 -6.48 4.63
C LEU A 22 0.44 -7.59 4.85
N PRO A 23 0.79 -8.89 4.87
CA PRO A 23 -0.20 -9.95 5.14
C PRO A 23 -0.86 -9.81 6.51
N GLN A 24 -0.10 -9.44 7.54
CA GLN A 24 -0.65 -9.19 8.88
C GLN A 24 -1.64 -8.02 8.86
N ILE A 25 -1.28 -6.91 8.19
CA ILE A 25 -2.15 -5.73 8.10
C ILE A 25 -3.46 -6.07 7.39
N GLN A 26 -3.41 -6.84 6.29
CA GLN A 26 -4.59 -7.29 5.58
C GLN A 26 -5.49 -8.18 6.48
N GLN A 27 -4.89 -9.07 7.28
CA GLN A 27 -5.63 -9.94 8.19
C GLN A 27 -6.32 -9.15 9.33
N GLU A 28 -5.66 -8.15 9.88
CA GLU A 28 -6.21 -7.32 10.97
C GLU A 28 -7.32 -6.36 10.49
N LEU A 29 -7.37 -6.05 9.19
CA LEU A 29 -8.47 -5.32 8.55
C LEU A 29 -9.69 -6.22 8.28
N CYS A 30 -9.97 -7.19 9.16
CA CYS A 30 -10.98 -8.23 8.99
C CYS A 30 -12.43 -7.75 8.85
N ASN A 31 -12.71 -6.49 9.17
CA ASN A 31 -14.04 -5.89 9.05
C ASN A 31 -14.17 -4.95 7.83
N ALA A 32 -13.08 -4.67 7.10
CA ALA A 32 -13.12 -3.78 5.94
C ALA A 32 -14.08 -4.33 4.87
N ALA A 33 -14.81 -3.44 4.19
CA ALA A 33 -15.75 -3.85 3.14
C ALA A 33 -15.00 -4.49 1.97
N THR A 34 -13.92 -3.84 1.54
CA THR A 34 -12.95 -4.37 0.58
C THR A 34 -11.54 -3.93 0.96
N ILE A 35 -10.53 -4.71 0.54
CA ILE A 35 -9.12 -4.34 0.68
C ILE A 35 -8.49 -4.39 -0.72
N THR A 36 -8.15 -3.22 -1.26
CA THR A 36 -7.32 -3.10 -2.48
C THR A 36 -5.88 -2.87 -2.06
N THR A 37 -4.95 -3.60 -2.67
CA THR A 37 -3.52 -3.49 -2.33
C THR A 37 -2.69 -3.21 -3.58
N LYS A 38 -1.79 -2.24 -3.50
CA LYS A 38 -0.78 -1.95 -4.50
C LYS A 38 0.60 -2.06 -3.89
N VAL A 39 1.40 -2.98 -4.44
CA VAL A 39 2.83 -3.09 -4.14
C VAL A 39 3.62 -2.38 -5.23
N PHE A 40 4.55 -1.53 -4.80
CA PHE A 40 5.53 -0.89 -5.66
C PHE A 40 6.85 -1.67 -5.57
N THR A 41 7.31 -2.14 -6.71
CA THR A 41 8.59 -2.86 -6.87
C THR A 41 9.63 -1.94 -7.47
N ARG A 42 10.88 -2.39 -7.48
CA ARG A 42 11.99 -1.68 -8.12
C ARG A 42 11.74 -1.37 -9.60
N GLU A 43 11.02 -2.25 -10.29
CA GLU A 43 10.62 -2.04 -11.70
C GLU A 43 9.58 -0.92 -11.86
N THR A 44 8.71 -0.74 -10.86
CA THR A 44 7.75 0.38 -10.85
C THR A 44 8.38 1.69 -10.41
N GLY A 45 9.55 1.65 -9.73
CA GLY A 45 10.29 2.80 -9.21
C GLY A 45 9.74 3.40 -7.91
N GLY A 46 8.79 2.75 -7.24
CA GLY A 46 8.18 3.24 -5.99
C GLY A 46 8.51 2.39 -4.77
N GLU A 47 9.53 1.55 -4.83
CA GLU A 47 9.78 0.46 -3.87
C GLU A 47 10.14 0.91 -2.45
N GLN A 48 10.53 2.17 -2.26
CA GLN A 48 10.98 2.70 -0.98
C GLN A 48 9.82 3.24 -0.14
N HIS A 49 10.12 3.53 1.14
CA HIS A 49 9.16 4.06 2.09
C HIS A 49 8.42 5.30 1.57
N CYS A 50 7.09 5.28 1.70
CA CYS A 50 6.20 6.31 1.17
C CYS A 50 6.38 6.60 -0.34
N GLN A 51 6.95 5.66 -1.10
CA GLN A 51 7.33 5.86 -2.49
C GLN A 51 8.23 7.12 -2.63
N ALA A 52 9.17 7.30 -1.70
CA ALA A 52 10.11 8.41 -1.71
C ALA A 52 10.83 8.49 -3.07
N GLY A 53 11.02 9.71 -3.60
CA GLY A 53 11.51 9.93 -4.97
C GLY A 53 10.42 9.84 -6.05
N HIS A 54 9.38 9.02 -5.87
CA HIS A 54 8.34 8.77 -6.88
C HIS A 54 6.90 8.86 -6.34
N ARG A 55 6.64 9.76 -5.39
CA ARG A 55 5.32 9.94 -4.71
C ARG A 55 4.11 10.10 -5.65
N HIS A 56 4.32 10.60 -6.86
CA HIS A 56 3.26 10.71 -7.87
C HIS A 56 2.64 9.35 -8.23
N LEU A 57 3.39 8.26 -8.15
CA LEU A 57 2.89 6.89 -8.34
C LEU A 57 1.82 6.55 -7.30
N ALA A 58 2.11 6.82 -6.02
CA ALA A 58 1.15 6.62 -4.94
C ALA A 58 -0.10 7.49 -5.13
N PHE A 59 0.07 8.77 -5.49
CA PHE A 59 -1.07 9.67 -5.71
C PHE A 59 -1.96 9.23 -6.87
N ASN A 60 -1.39 8.64 -7.92
CA ASN A 60 -2.18 8.11 -9.02
C ASN A 60 -3.07 6.95 -8.57
N GLU A 61 -2.56 6.09 -7.70
CA GLU A 61 -3.34 4.96 -7.17
C GLU A 61 -4.41 5.43 -6.19
N MET A 62 -4.12 6.43 -5.36
CA MET A 62 -5.15 7.09 -4.52
C MET A 62 -6.27 7.69 -5.38
N LYS A 63 -5.94 8.42 -6.46
CA LYS A 63 -6.92 9.02 -7.36
C LYS A 63 -7.77 8.00 -8.11
N LYS A 64 -7.21 6.83 -8.44
CA LYS A 64 -7.96 5.74 -9.08
C LYS A 64 -8.91 5.02 -8.12
N PHE A 65 -8.60 5.06 -6.84
CA PHE A 65 -9.36 4.39 -5.80
C PHE A 65 -10.58 5.20 -5.32
N LEU A 66 -10.47 6.53 -5.35
CA LEU A 66 -11.59 7.46 -5.12
C LEU A 66 -12.60 7.40 -6.27
#